data_AF-A0A6I2WUC2-F1
#
_entry.id   AF-A0A6I2WUC2-F1
#
_cell.length_a   1.000
_cell.length_b   1.000
_cell.length_c   1.000
_cell.angle_alpha   90.00
_cell.angle_beta   90.00
_cell.angle_gamma   90.00
#
_symmetry.space_group_name_H-M   'P 1'
#
loop_
_entity.id
_entity.type
_entity.pdbx_description
1 polymer ?
#
loop_
_entity_poly.entity_id
_entity_poly.type
_entity_poly.pdbx_seq_one_letter_code
_entity_poly.pdbx_strand_id
1 'polypeptide(L)'
;MNLVQVTGNNLTYVYVILGISLLALAIALALRAQVLAQDEGTAKMKEIAAAVQIGAAAYLSRQFRTLSVFVAIVFVLLFALPGDLEIRIGRSIFFLVGAGFSALVGYNGMWLAVRANVRVAEAARKKSAQRAVQIAFRTGGVVGMTTVGLGLLGASLVVIIYKENAPTVLEGFGFGAAMLAMFMRVGGGIFTKAADVGADLVGKVEKGIPEDDPRNAATIADNVGDNVGDCAGMAADLFESYAVTLVAALILGKAGFGDAGLVYPLIVPAIGIITAILGIFLTKLRASDKTAMDAINRSFFTSAIISAVLVGFATFTYL
;
A
#
# COMPACT_ATOMS: atom_id res chain seq x y z
N MET A 1 -14.85 -31.29 -17.54
CA MET A 1 -14.41 -30.19 -16.66
C MET A 1 -13.98 -30.83 -15.36
N ASN A 2 -12.67 -30.89 -15.10
CA ASN A 2 -12.18 -31.32 -13.79
C ASN A 2 -12.61 -30.25 -12.79
N LEU A 3 -13.42 -30.64 -11.80
CA LEU A 3 -13.75 -29.81 -10.63
C LEU A 3 -12.42 -29.45 -9.96
N VAL A 4 -12.11 -28.17 -9.91
CA VAL A 4 -10.85 -27.64 -9.41
C VAL A 4 -10.95 -27.71 -7.89
N GLN A 5 -10.45 -28.79 -7.32
CA GLN A 5 -10.52 -29.04 -5.89
C GLN A 5 -9.18 -28.67 -5.27
N VAL A 6 -9.06 -27.43 -4.81
CA VAL A 6 -7.95 -27.00 -3.93
C VAL A 6 -7.95 -27.89 -2.68
N THR A 7 -7.20 -28.98 -2.73
CA THR A 7 -7.18 -30.07 -1.73
C THR A 7 -5.74 -30.57 -1.55
N GLY A 8 -5.48 -31.23 -0.42
CA GLY A 8 -4.16 -31.77 -0.10
C GLY A 8 -3.08 -30.69 -0.03
N ASN A 9 -1.94 -30.95 -0.69
CA ASN A 9 -0.75 -30.09 -0.64
C ASN A 9 -1.00 -28.65 -1.12
N ASN A 10 -1.90 -28.45 -2.09
CA ASN A 10 -2.25 -27.12 -2.60
C ASN A 10 -2.89 -26.25 -1.52
N LEU A 11 -3.77 -26.83 -0.70
CA LEU A 11 -4.37 -26.11 0.41
C LEU A 11 -3.34 -25.78 1.49
N THR A 12 -2.40 -26.70 1.77
CA THR A 12 -1.28 -26.46 2.67
C THR A 12 -0.42 -25.28 2.20
N TYR A 13 -0.12 -25.17 0.91
CA TYR A 13 0.62 -24.02 0.37
C TYR A 13 -0.14 -22.71 0.59
N VAL A 14 -1.45 -22.68 0.37
CA VAL A 14 -2.26 -21.47 0.61
C VAL A 14 -2.26 -21.08 2.10
N TYR A 15 -2.27 -22.04 3.04
CA TYR A 15 -2.11 -21.73 4.47
C TYR A 15 -0.73 -21.19 4.83
N VAL A 16 0.34 -21.72 4.23
CA VAL A 16 1.70 -21.18 4.41
C VAL A 16 1.76 -19.74 3.89
N ILE A 17 1.16 -19.48 2.72
CA ILE A 17 1.09 -18.15 2.13
C ILE A 17 0.29 -17.19 3.01
N LEU A 18 -0.82 -17.65 3.60
CA LEU A 18 -1.56 -16.87 4.60
C LEU A 18 -0.66 -16.53 5.80
N GLY A 19 0.15 -17.49 6.29
CA GLY A 19 1.15 -17.24 7.33
C GLY A 19 2.18 -16.17 6.93
N ILE A 20 2.66 -16.19 5.68
CA ILE A 20 3.59 -15.18 5.15
C ILE A 20 2.92 -13.80 5.07
N SER A 21 1.64 -13.73 4.69
CA SER A 21 0.89 -12.48 4.66
C SER A 21 0.76 -11.86 6.07
N LEU A 22 0.51 -12.68 7.08
CA LEU A 22 0.46 -12.25 8.49
C LEU A 22 1.84 -11.81 8.99
N LEU A 23 2.91 -12.51 8.59
CA LEU A 23 4.29 -12.09 8.87
C LEU A 23 4.57 -10.70 8.29
N ALA A 24 4.13 -10.41 7.06
CA ALA A 24 4.30 -9.09 6.45
C ALA A 24 3.63 -8.00 7.30
N LEU A 25 2.40 -8.24 7.76
CA LEU A 25 1.68 -7.32 8.64
C LEU A 25 2.38 -7.14 10.00
N ALA A 26 2.92 -8.22 10.57
CA ALA A 26 3.71 -8.16 11.80
C ALA A 26 4.99 -7.31 11.62
N ILE A 27 5.69 -7.48 10.49
CA ILE A 27 6.85 -6.65 10.14
C ILE A 27 6.43 -5.18 9.95
N ALA A 28 5.29 -4.90 9.31
CA ALA A 28 4.76 -3.55 9.17
C ALA A 28 4.54 -2.89 10.56
N LEU A 29 3.96 -3.61 11.51
CA LEU A 29 3.77 -3.12 12.88
C LEU A 29 5.12 -2.90 13.62
N ALA A 30 6.08 -3.80 13.44
CA ALA A 30 7.41 -3.65 14.01
C ALA A 30 8.16 -2.42 13.45
N LEU A 31 8.10 -2.20 12.14
CA LEU A 31 8.67 -1.03 11.48
C LEU A 31 7.98 0.26 11.93
N ARG A 32 6.64 0.25 12.05
CA ARG A 32 5.87 1.37 12.59
C ARG A 32 6.34 1.73 14.00
N ALA A 33 6.49 0.75 14.88
CA ALA A 33 6.98 0.98 16.25
C ALA A 33 8.39 1.62 16.25
N GLN A 34 9.29 1.15 15.37
CA GLN A 34 10.64 1.71 15.24
C GLN A 34 10.64 3.17 14.76
N VAL A 35 9.75 3.52 13.83
CA VAL A 35 9.57 4.91 13.36
C VAL A 35 9.01 5.77 14.48
N LEU A 36 7.94 5.35 15.15
CA LEU A 36 7.29 6.13 16.20
C LEU A 36 8.17 6.36 17.43
N ALA A 37 9.09 5.44 17.71
CA ALA A 37 10.09 5.57 18.77
C ALA A 37 11.14 6.67 18.52
N GLN A 38 11.16 7.28 17.32
CA GLN A 38 12.06 8.41 17.04
C GLN A 38 11.56 9.72 17.62
N ASP A 39 12.50 10.59 17.95
CA ASP A 39 12.27 11.92 18.49
C ASP A 39 11.52 12.82 17.49
N GLU A 40 10.53 13.54 17.99
CA GLU A 40 9.70 14.50 17.25
C GLU A 40 10.30 15.91 17.22
N GLY A 41 11.41 16.12 17.91
CA GLY A 41 12.17 17.36 17.86
C GLY A 41 11.61 18.48 18.72
N THR A 42 11.78 19.71 18.24
CA THR A 42 11.46 20.91 19.04
C THR A 42 9.96 21.15 19.17
N ALA A 43 9.56 21.98 20.14
CA ALA A 43 8.18 22.39 20.31
C ALA A 43 7.58 23.00 19.03
N LYS A 44 8.36 23.81 18.29
CA LYS A 44 7.88 24.43 17.05
C LYS A 44 7.64 23.41 15.93
N MET A 45 8.49 22.40 15.83
CA MET A 45 8.31 21.31 14.87
C MET A 45 7.03 20.51 15.17
N LYS A 46 6.77 20.22 16.45
CA LYS A 46 5.56 19.53 16.89
C LYS A 46 4.29 20.33 16.59
N GLU A 47 4.33 21.64 16.80
CA GLU A 47 3.21 22.56 16.50
C GLU A 47 2.84 22.50 15.00
N ILE A 48 3.82 22.62 14.11
CA ILE A 48 3.61 22.56 12.66
C ILE A 48 3.11 21.18 12.24
N ALA A 49 3.73 20.11 12.76
CA ALA A 49 3.31 18.74 12.47
C ALA A 49 1.87 18.49 12.91
N ALA A 50 1.44 19.04 14.05
CA ALA A 50 0.07 18.93 14.52
C ALA A 50 -0.93 19.62 13.58
N ALA A 51 -0.59 20.80 13.04
CA ALA A 51 -1.43 21.48 12.05
C ALA A 51 -1.62 20.63 10.77
N VAL A 52 -0.54 20.05 10.25
CA VAL A 52 -0.59 19.15 9.08
C VAL A 52 -1.40 17.89 9.40
N GLN A 53 -1.23 17.30 10.59
CA GLN A 53 -1.99 16.13 11.02
C GLN A 53 -3.50 16.40 11.08
N ILE A 54 -3.91 17.55 11.63
CA ILE A 54 -5.33 17.95 11.70
C ILE A 54 -5.89 18.14 10.28
N GLY A 55 -5.17 18.84 9.40
CA GLY A 55 -5.59 19.06 8.02
C GLY A 55 -5.76 17.77 7.23
N ALA A 56 -4.76 16.88 7.29
CA ALA A 56 -4.80 15.60 6.57
C ALA A 56 -5.91 14.68 7.09
N ALA A 57 -6.12 14.63 8.41
CA ALA A 57 -7.20 13.85 9.01
C ALA A 57 -8.59 14.39 8.64
N ALA A 58 -8.76 15.73 8.64
CA ALA A 58 -10.02 16.36 8.24
C ALA A 58 -10.35 16.07 6.77
N TYR A 59 -9.36 16.17 5.89
CA TYR A 59 -9.52 15.87 4.47
C TYR A 59 -9.95 14.42 4.23
N LEU A 60 -9.19 13.44 4.75
CA LEU A 60 -9.53 12.01 4.54
C LEU A 60 -10.88 11.66 5.16
N SER A 61 -11.23 12.22 6.32
CA SER A 61 -12.54 12.00 6.94
C SER A 61 -13.68 12.49 6.04
N ARG A 62 -13.52 13.66 5.41
CA ARG A 62 -14.50 14.19 4.46
C ARG A 62 -14.59 13.34 3.20
N GLN A 63 -13.45 12.89 2.68
CA GLN A 63 -13.36 12.02 1.51
C GLN A 63 -14.07 10.69 1.77
N PHE A 64 -13.71 9.97 2.83
CA PHE A 64 -14.33 8.68 3.18
C PHE A 64 -15.83 8.78 3.44
N ARG A 65 -16.30 9.85 4.11
CA ARG A 65 -17.74 10.05 4.28
C ARG A 65 -18.46 10.15 2.93
N THR A 66 -17.86 10.80 1.96
CA THR A 66 -18.44 10.93 0.60
C THR A 66 -18.37 9.59 -0.14
N LEU A 67 -17.24 8.90 -0.07
CA LEU A 67 -17.04 7.61 -0.74
C LEU A 67 -17.92 6.50 -0.17
N SER A 68 -18.28 6.54 1.12
CA SER A 68 -19.15 5.54 1.73
C SER A 68 -20.50 5.39 1.01
N VAL A 69 -21.04 6.49 0.47
CA VAL A 69 -22.28 6.47 -0.31
C VAL A 69 -22.09 5.71 -1.62
N PHE A 70 -21.00 5.98 -2.35
CA PHE A 70 -20.67 5.29 -3.59
C PHE A 70 -20.41 3.80 -3.34
N VAL A 71 -19.66 3.46 -2.29
CA VAL A 71 -19.42 2.08 -1.85
C VAL A 71 -20.74 1.35 -1.58
N ALA A 72 -21.69 1.98 -0.87
CA ALA A 72 -22.99 1.38 -0.58
C ALA A 72 -23.81 1.13 -1.87
N ILE A 73 -23.83 2.08 -2.80
CA ILE A 73 -24.54 1.94 -4.08
C ILE A 73 -23.95 0.77 -4.87
N VAL A 74 -22.63 0.74 -5.03
CA VAL A 74 -21.95 -0.29 -5.82
C VAL A 74 -22.09 -1.67 -5.18
N PHE A 75 -22.07 -1.75 -3.85
CA PHE A 75 -22.35 -2.99 -3.13
C PHE A 75 -23.71 -3.58 -3.50
N VAL A 76 -24.77 -2.74 -3.48
CA VAL A 76 -26.13 -3.19 -3.86
C VAL A 76 -26.18 -3.62 -5.33
N LEU A 77 -25.50 -2.90 -6.23
CA LEU A 77 -25.44 -3.27 -7.64
C LEU A 77 -24.74 -4.61 -7.86
N LEU A 78 -23.58 -4.85 -7.21
CA LEU A 78 -22.86 -6.12 -7.29
C LEU A 78 -23.68 -7.28 -6.72
N PHE A 79 -24.49 -7.02 -5.69
CA PHE A 79 -25.40 -8.00 -5.14
C PHE A 79 -26.56 -8.31 -6.07
N ALA A 80 -27.07 -7.31 -6.80
CA ALA A 80 -28.17 -7.45 -7.76
C ALA A 80 -27.78 -8.18 -9.05
N LEU A 81 -26.49 -8.20 -9.41
CA LEU A 81 -25.98 -8.92 -10.58
C LEU A 81 -26.28 -10.44 -10.52
N PRO A 82 -26.52 -11.08 -11.69
CA PRO A 82 -26.86 -12.50 -11.77
C PRO A 82 -25.70 -13.41 -11.30
N GLY A 83 -26.06 -14.59 -10.79
CA GLY A 83 -25.14 -15.61 -10.28
C GLY A 83 -25.76 -16.43 -9.15
N ASP A 84 -25.08 -17.50 -8.74
CA ASP A 84 -25.49 -18.29 -7.57
C ASP A 84 -25.45 -17.43 -6.31
N LEU A 85 -26.37 -17.69 -5.38
CA LEU A 85 -26.54 -16.86 -4.18
C LEU A 85 -25.25 -16.71 -3.38
N GLU A 86 -24.49 -17.79 -3.23
CA GLU A 86 -23.20 -17.79 -2.51
C GLU A 86 -22.15 -16.90 -3.20
N ILE A 87 -22.09 -16.93 -4.53
CA ILE A 87 -21.15 -16.12 -5.32
C ILE A 87 -21.55 -14.64 -5.30
N ARG A 88 -22.85 -14.34 -5.37
CA ARG A 88 -23.38 -12.97 -5.27
C ARG A 88 -23.05 -12.34 -3.93
N ILE A 89 -23.29 -13.08 -2.84
CA ILE A 89 -22.93 -12.66 -1.48
C ILE A 89 -21.42 -12.50 -1.38
N GLY A 90 -20.65 -13.51 -1.81
CA GLY A 90 -19.19 -13.49 -1.76
C GLY A 90 -18.59 -12.29 -2.47
N ARG A 91 -18.92 -12.08 -3.75
CA ARG A 91 -18.42 -10.96 -4.56
C ARG A 91 -18.74 -9.61 -3.91
N SER A 92 -19.96 -9.43 -3.38
CA SER A 92 -20.38 -8.17 -2.78
C SER A 92 -19.69 -7.90 -1.44
N ILE A 93 -19.53 -8.93 -0.60
CA ILE A 93 -18.79 -8.82 0.67
C ILE A 93 -17.32 -8.54 0.39
N PHE A 94 -16.69 -9.28 -0.52
CA PHE A 94 -15.28 -9.10 -0.82
C PHE A 94 -14.98 -7.79 -1.54
N PHE A 95 -15.96 -7.19 -2.23
CA PHE A 95 -15.89 -5.78 -2.63
C PHE A 95 -15.73 -4.82 -1.45
N LEU A 96 -16.51 -5.00 -0.37
CA LEU A 96 -16.34 -4.21 0.84
C LEU A 96 -14.99 -4.48 1.52
N VAL A 97 -14.52 -5.74 1.51
CA VAL A 97 -13.20 -6.10 2.05
C VAL A 97 -12.09 -5.41 1.26
N GLY A 98 -12.13 -5.46 -0.07
CA GLY A 98 -11.15 -4.82 -0.95
C GLY A 98 -11.14 -3.30 -0.78
N ALA A 99 -12.31 -2.67 -0.77
CA ALA A 99 -12.44 -1.24 -0.48
C ALA A 99 -11.95 -0.90 0.93
N GLY A 100 -12.29 -1.70 1.94
CA GLY A 100 -11.85 -1.51 3.31
C GLY A 100 -10.33 -1.65 3.48
N PHE A 101 -9.71 -2.62 2.81
CA PHE A 101 -8.26 -2.80 2.83
C PHE A 101 -7.54 -1.65 2.11
N SER A 102 -8.05 -1.21 0.95
CA SER A 102 -7.52 -0.02 0.25
C SER A 102 -7.59 1.23 1.15
N ALA A 103 -8.71 1.41 1.85
CA ALA A 103 -8.89 2.52 2.78
C ALA A 103 -7.93 2.43 3.96
N LEU A 104 -7.74 1.23 4.51
CA LEU A 104 -6.83 0.97 5.62
C LEU A 104 -5.38 1.24 5.22
N VAL A 105 -4.95 0.80 4.05
CA VAL A 105 -3.61 1.06 3.50
C VAL A 105 -3.39 2.55 3.31
N GLY A 106 -4.32 3.23 2.62
CA GLY A 106 -4.21 4.67 2.37
C GLY A 106 -4.22 5.49 3.67
N TYR A 107 -5.13 5.19 4.59
CA TYR A 107 -5.21 5.88 5.87
C TYR A 107 -4.00 5.62 6.76
N ASN A 108 -3.53 4.37 6.88
CA ASN A 108 -2.36 4.03 7.67
C ASN A 108 -1.09 4.67 7.08
N GLY A 109 -0.99 4.71 5.74
CA GLY A 109 0.10 5.39 5.03
C GLY A 109 0.15 6.87 5.35
N MET A 110 -0.97 7.58 5.17
CA MET A 110 -1.07 9.00 5.56
C MET A 110 -0.76 9.20 7.05
N TRP A 111 -1.41 8.42 7.93
CA TRP A 111 -1.31 8.56 9.38
C TRP A 111 0.13 8.40 9.88
N LEU A 112 0.89 7.49 9.28
CA LEU A 112 2.30 7.31 9.61
C LEU A 112 3.17 8.38 8.96
N ALA A 113 2.90 8.74 7.69
CA ALA A 113 3.66 9.77 6.98
C ALA A 113 3.68 11.10 7.73
N VAL A 114 2.52 11.59 8.19
CA VAL A 114 2.36 12.84 8.98
C VAL A 114 3.03 12.80 10.37
N ARG A 115 3.45 11.61 10.83
CA ARG A 115 4.22 11.43 12.06
C ARG A 115 5.70 11.19 11.78
N ALA A 116 6.03 10.61 10.64
CA ALA A 116 7.39 10.28 10.26
C ALA A 116 8.15 11.50 9.72
N ASN A 117 7.50 12.37 8.95
CA ASN A 117 8.09 13.58 8.38
C ASN A 117 8.78 14.47 9.43
N VAL A 118 8.15 14.74 10.58
CA VAL A 118 8.80 15.52 11.66
C VAL A 118 10.04 14.81 12.25
N ARG A 119 10.01 13.47 12.32
CA ARG A 119 11.11 12.63 12.82
C ARG A 119 12.28 12.59 11.83
N VAL A 120 12.00 12.63 10.54
CA VAL A 120 13.00 12.76 9.47
C VAL A 120 13.68 14.13 9.55
N ALA A 121 12.89 15.20 9.70
CA ALA A 121 13.41 16.56 9.87
C ALA A 121 14.29 16.69 11.12
N GLU A 122 13.91 16.04 12.23
CA GLU A 122 14.70 16.00 13.47
C GLU A 122 16.06 15.32 13.24
N ALA A 123 16.06 14.17 12.60
CA ALA A 123 17.28 13.43 12.29
C ALA A 123 18.22 14.23 11.36
N ALA A 124 17.65 14.95 10.39
CA ALA A 124 18.39 15.85 9.51
C ALA A 124 18.97 17.04 10.28
N ARG A 125 18.20 17.66 11.21
CA ARG A 125 18.70 18.75 12.07
C ARG A 125 19.87 18.31 12.94
N LYS A 126 19.85 17.06 13.43
CA LYS A 126 20.96 16.42 14.16
C LYS A 126 22.13 16.00 13.25
N LYS A 127 22.16 16.44 12.00
CA LYS A 127 23.19 16.14 10.98
C LYS A 127 23.37 14.64 10.70
N SER A 128 22.31 13.85 10.85
CA SER A 128 22.33 12.42 10.61
C SER A 128 21.55 12.04 9.34
N ALA A 129 22.18 12.19 8.18
CA ALA A 129 21.59 11.82 6.90
C ALA A 129 21.21 10.33 6.84
N GLN A 130 22.09 9.46 7.36
CA GLN A 130 21.82 8.03 7.41
C GLN A 130 20.56 7.72 8.21
N ARG A 131 20.34 8.40 9.34
CA ARG A 131 19.15 8.17 10.17
C ARG A 131 17.90 8.76 9.53
N ALA A 132 17.99 9.95 8.94
CA ALA A 132 16.88 10.57 8.20
C ALA A 132 16.38 9.66 7.07
N VAL A 133 17.30 9.16 6.22
CA VAL A 133 16.98 8.22 5.15
C VAL A 133 16.41 6.92 5.69
N GLN A 134 16.97 6.39 6.78
CA GLN A 134 16.47 5.15 7.38
C GLN A 134 15.03 5.29 7.91
N ILE A 135 14.69 6.42 8.54
CA ILE A 135 13.32 6.67 9.04
C ILE A 135 12.34 6.80 7.87
N ALA A 136 12.70 7.59 6.85
CA ALA A 136 11.88 7.77 5.66
C ALA A 136 11.64 6.42 4.94
N PHE A 137 12.70 5.65 4.72
CA PHE A 137 12.62 4.38 4.04
C PHE A 137 11.83 3.33 4.83
N ARG A 138 12.03 3.25 6.16
CA ARG A 138 11.23 2.34 7.02
C ARG A 138 9.76 2.72 7.04
N THR A 139 9.44 4.02 6.94
CA THR A 139 8.05 4.50 6.82
C THR A 139 7.40 3.99 5.54
N GLY A 140 8.08 4.12 4.40
CA GLY A 140 7.63 3.52 3.14
C GLY A 140 7.52 1.99 3.22
N GLY A 141 8.45 1.34 3.94
CA GLY A 141 8.40 -0.09 4.22
C GLY A 141 7.16 -0.54 4.99
N VAL A 142 6.64 0.26 5.93
CA VAL A 142 5.36 -0.04 6.62
C VAL A 142 4.22 -0.06 5.62
N VAL A 143 4.14 0.94 4.74
CA VAL A 143 3.09 1.02 3.72
C VAL A 143 3.19 -0.17 2.78
N GLY A 144 4.36 -0.42 2.21
CA GLY A 144 4.59 -1.54 1.31
C GLY A 144 4.22 -2.90 1.92
N MET A 145 4.66 -3.17 3.16
CA MET A 145 4.35 -4.42 3.87
C MET A 145 2.86 -4.54 4.24
N THR A 146 2.20 -3.43 4.58
CA THR A 146 0.75 -3.42 4.80
C THR A 146 -0.01 -3.71 3.52
N THR A 147 0.40 -3.12 2.40
CA THR A 147 -0.18 -3.31 1.07
C THR A 147 -0.14 -4.78 0.63
N VAL A 148 1.05 -5.36 0.57
CA VAL A 148 1.22 -6.75 0.14
C VAL A 148 0.65 -7.75 1.15
N GLY A 149 0.74 -7.43 2.45
CA GLY A 149 0.20 -8.27 3.52
C GLY A 149 -1.31 -8.38 3.46
N LEU A 150 -2.03 -7.25 3.36
CA LEU A 150 -3.49 -7.25 3.25
C LEU A 150 -3.98 -7.81 1.92
N GLY A 151 -3.27 -7.51 0.83
CA GLY A 151 -3.64 -8.00 -0.50
C GLY A 151 -3.54 -9.52 -0.58
N LEU A 152 -2.44 -10.08 -0.09
CA LEU A 152 -2.22 -11.53 -0.08
C LEU A 152 -3.13 -12.22 0.93
N LEU A 153 -3.35 -11.63 2.11
CA LEU A 153 -4.30 -12.14 3.10
C LEU A 153 -5.71 -12.24 2.52
N GLY A 154 -6.19 -11.17 1.87
CA GLY A 154 -7.49 -11.15 1.21
C GLY A 154 -7.61 -12.23 0.15
N ALA A 155 -6.62 -12.33 -0.74
CA ALA A 155 -6.61 -13.33 -1.81
C ALA A 155 -6.57 -14.77 -1.28
N SER A 156 -5.69 -15.07 -0.32
CA SER A 156 -5.58 -16.39 0.29
C SER A 156 -6.86 -16.80 1.01
N LEU A 157 -7.52 -15.89 1.73
CA LEU A 157 -8.80 -16.18 2.38
C LEU A 157 -9.90 -16.54 1.38
N VAL A 158 -10.00 -15.80 0.27
CA VAL A 158 -10.99 -16.13 -0.77
C VAL A 158 -10.70 -17.50 -1.38
N VAL A 159 -9.44 -17.81 -1.67
CA VAL A 159 -9.06 -19.13 -2.23
C VAL A 159 -9.35 -20.27 -1.26
N ILE A 160 -9.11 -20.09 0.04
CA ILE A 160 -9.44 -21.11 1.07
C ILE A 160 -10.95 -21.37 1.14
N ILE A 161 -11.76 -20.30 1.15
CA ILE A 161 -13.21 -20.40 1.37
C ILE A 161 -13.95 -20.83 0.10
N TYR A 162 -13.63 -20.22 -1.04
CA TYR A 162 -14.40 -20.37 -2.29
C TYR A 162 -13.73 -21.28 -3.34
N LYS A 163 -12.47 -21.68 -3.13
CA LYS A 163 -11.75 -22.67 -3.96
C LYS A 163 -11.85 -22.35 -5.47
N GLU A 164 -12.47 -23.20 -6.27
CA GLU A 164 -12.64 -22.97 -7.71
C GLU A 164 -13.44 -21.70 -8.03
N ASN A 165 -14.34 -21.27 -7.16
CA ASN A 165 -15.14 -20.05 -7.35
C ASN A 165 -14.41 -18.79 -6.86
N ALA A 166 -13.19 -18.93 -6.33
CA ALA A 166 -12.41 -17.82 -5.80
C ALA A 166 -12.18 -16.69 -6.82
N PRO A 167 -11.86 -16.94 -8.12
CA PRO A 167 -11.65 -15.85 -9.07
C PRO A 167 -12.88 -14.94 -9.23
N THR A 168 -14.08 -15.51 -9.30
CA THR A 168 -15.33 -14.74 -9.44
C THR A 168 -15.63 -13.89 -8.21
N VAL A 169 -15.25 -14.35 -7.01
CA VAL A 169 -15.38 -13.56 -5.77
C VAL A 169 -14.30 -12.49 -5.69
N LEU A 170 -13.08 -12.80 -6.14
CA LEU A 170 -11.95 -11.88 -6.18
C LEU A 170 -12.14 -10.72 -7.14
N GLU A 171 -12.95 -10.86 -8.19
CA GLU A 171 -13.38 -9.72 -9.01
C GLU A 171 -13.97 -8.60 -8.16
N GLY A 172 -14.81 -8.97 -7.17
CA GLY A 172 -15.34 -8.01 -6.19
C GLY A 172 -14.24 -7.35 -5.39
N PHE A 173 -13.30 -8.13 -4.86
CA PHE A 173 -12.15 -7.64 -4.10
C PHE A 173 -11.30 -6.63 -4.88
N GLY A 174 -10.88 -7.00 -6.11
CA GLY A 174 -10.12 -6.12 -6.98
C GLY A 174 -10.89 -4.85 -7.34
N PHE A 175 -12.18 -4.98 -7.66
CA PHE A 175 -13.01 -3.82 -8.00
C PHE A 175 -13.20 -2.87 -6.82
N GLY A 176 -13.38 -3.39 -5.60
CA GLY A 176 -13.47 -2.59 -4.38
C GLY A 176 -12.19 -1.83 -4.09
N ALA A 177 -11.04 -2.52 -4.24
CA ALA A 177 -9.72 -1.92 -4.12
C ALA A 177 -9.54 -0.76 -5.12
N ALA A 178 -9.92 -0.99 -6.37
CA ALA A 178 -9.76 -0.04 -7.47
C ALA A 178 -10.65 1.18 -7.37
N MET A 179 -11.92 0.98 -7.05
CA MET A 179 -12.86 2.08 -6.91
C MET A 179 -12.39 3.05 -5.83
N LEU A 180 -11.97 2.54 -4.66
CA LEU A 180 -11.51 3.42 -3.59
C LEU A 180 -10.19 4.12 -3.94
N ALA A 181 -9.23 3.39 -4.50
CA ALA A 181 -7.93 3.93 -4.89
C ALA A 181 -8.07 5.07 -5.91
N MET A 182 -8.93 4.91 -6.91
CA MET A 182 -9.23 5.93 -7.92
C MET A 182 -9.65 7.25 -7.26
N PHE A 183 -10.63 7.21 -6.35
CA PHE A 183 -11.11 8.43 -5.69
C PHE A 183 -10.07 9.03 -4.73
N MET A 184 -9.33 8.19 -3.99
CA MET A 184 -8.27 8.66 -3.10
C MET A 184 -7.18 9.38 -3.88
N ARG A 185 -6.72 8.80 -4.99
CA ARG A 185 -5.68 9.34 -5.84
C ARG A 185 -6.13 10.61 -6.57
N VAL A 186 -7.31 10.62 -7.19
CA VAL A 186 -7.82 11.78 -7.91
C VAL A 186 -8.11 12.92 -6.94
N GLY A 187 -8.85 12.65 -5.86
CA GLY A 187 -9.19 13.66 -4.87
C GLY A 187 -7.95 14.26 -4.21
N GLY A 188 -7.06 13.40 -3.70
CA GLY A 188 -5.83 13.85 -3.03
C GLY A 188 -4.90 14.56 -4.00
N GLY A 189 -4.80 14.08 -5.24
CA GLY A 189 -4.03 14.67 -6.33
C GLY A 189 -4.48 16.09 -6.70
N ILE A 190 -5.79 16.32 -6.80
CA ILE A 190 -6.34 17.66 -7.03
C ILE A 190 -6.01 18.59 -5.86
N PHE A 191 -6.16 18.10 -4.62
CA PHE A 191 -5.88 18.89 -3.43
C PHE A 191 -4.40 19.29 -3.35
N THR A 192 -3.48 18.33 -3.49
CA THR A 192 -2.03 18.60 -3.42
C THR A 192 -1.60 19.53 -4.54
N LYS A 193 -1.95 19.25 -5.80
CA LYS A 193 -1.46 20.05 -6.92
C LYS A 193 -2.06 21.45 -7.00
N ALA A 194 -3.28 21.64 -6.49
CA ALA A 194 -3.82 23.00 -6.35
C ALA A 194 -3.06 23.81 -5.29
N ALA A 195 -2.64 23.17 -4.19
CA ALA A 195 -1.91 23.83 -3.11
C ALA A 195 -0.45 24.10 -3.49
N ASP A 196 0.26 23.08 -3.99
CA ASP A 196 1.65 23.11 -4.48
C ASP A 196 1.85 24.24 -5.51
N VAL A 197 1.09 24.20 -6.61
CA VAL A 197 1.18 25.22 -7.67
C VAL A 197 0.85 26.62 -7.16
N GLY A 198 -0.15 26.75 -6.28
CA GLY A 198 -0.51 28.04 -5.69
C GLY A 198 0.57 28.59 -4.75
N ALA A 199 1.16 27.74 -3.93
CA ALA A 199 2.23 28.09 -3.00
C ALA A 199 3.49 28.53 -3.75
N ASP A 200 3.90 27.74 -4.74
CA ASP A 200 5.14 27.95 -5.48
C ASP A 200 5.10 29.16 -6.40
N LEU A 201 4.02 29.35 -7.16
CA LEU A 201 3.94 30.48 -8.08
C LEU A 201 3.94 31.82 -7.33
N VAL A 202 3.09 31.95 -6.31
CA VAL A 202 3.00 33.20 -5.56
C VAL A 202 4.25 33.41 -4.70
N GLY A 203 4.76 32.35 -4.06
CA GLY A 203 5.93 32.42 -3.20
C GLY A 203 7.22 32.70 -3.97
N LYS A 204 7.61 31.76 -4.84
CA LYS A 204 8.91 31.79 -5.54
C LYS A 204 8.94 32.83 -6.65
N VAL A 205 7.88 32.90 -7.47
CA VAL A 205 7.90 33.71 -8.71
C VAL A 205 7.44 35.14 -8.48
N GLU A 206 6.33 35.35 -7.77
CA GLU A 206 5.78 36.72 -7.60
C GLU A 206 6.41 37.49 -6.43
N LYS A 207 6.67 36.80 -5.30
CA LYS A 207 7.16 37.44 -4.08
C LYS A 207 8.65 37.23 -3.83
N GLY A 208 9.29 36.30 -4.53
CA GLY A 208 10.72 36.00 -4.37
C GLY A 208 11.08 35.49 -2.97
N ILE A 209 10.12 34.87 -2.25
CA ILE A 209 10.38 34.22 -0.96
C ILE A 209 10.78 32.76 -1.19
N PRO A 210 11.52 32.12 -0.26
CA PRO A 210 11.87 30.71 -0.36
C PRO A 210 10.65 29.78 -0.45
N GLU A 211 10.88 28.58 -0.96
CA GLU A 211 9.95 27.45 -0.87
C GLU A 211 9.66 27.10 0.59
N ASP A 212 8.44 26.63 0.87
CA ASP A 212 7.96 26.28 2.21
C ASP A 212 8.10 27.41 3.27
N ASP A 213 8.14 28.67 2.83
CA ASP A 213 8.29 29.79 3.74
C ASP A 213 7.03 29.97 4.62
N PRO A 214 7.17 30.07 5.96
CA PRO A 214 6.04 30.16 6.88
C PRO A 214 5.15 31.41 6.69
N ARG A 215 5.60 32.41 5.92
CA ARG A 215 4.80 33.59 5.56
C ARG A 215 3.79 33.30 4.46
N ASN A 216 3.98 32.22 3.70
CA ASN A 216 3.07 31.81 2.64
C ASN A 216 1.93 30.94 3.22
N ALA A 217 0.71 31.45 3.13
CA ALA A 217 -0.48 30.80 3.69
C ALA A 217 -0.81 29.44 3.06
N ALA A 218 -0.29 29.15 1.86
CA ALA A 218 -0.55 27.89 1.16
C ALA A 218 0.33 26.72 1.63
N THR A 219 1.43 26.97 2.35
CA THR A 219 2.42 25.94 2.73
C THR A 219 1.88 24.82 3.60
N ILE A 220 0.96 25.12 4.52
CA ILE A 220 0.29 24.08 5.31
C ILE A 220 -0.61 23.22 4.42
N ALA A 221 -1.32 23.82 3.45
CA ALA A 221 -2.18 23.07 2.53
C ALA A 221 -1.35 22.18 1.60
N ASP A 222 -0.19 22.67 1.16
CA ASP A 222 0.77 21.91 0.34
C ASP A 222 1.29 20.67 1.09
N ASN A 223 1.82 20.88 2.31
CA ASN A 223 2.29 19.79 3.16
C ASN A 223 1.16 18.82 3.57
N VAL A 224 -0.08 19.29 3.74
CA VAL A 224 -1.25 18.41 3.91
C VAL A 224 -1.49 17.61 2.64
N GLY A 225 -1.41 18.26 1.48
CA GLY A 225 -1.50 17.70 0.14
C GLY A 225 -0.59 16.51 -0.08
N ASP A 226 0.70 16.64 0.23
CA ASP A 226 1.67 15.54 0.12
C ASP A 226 1.24 14.29 0.90
N ASN A 227 0.61 14.48 2.06
CA ASN A 227 0.19 13.36 2.89
C ASN A 227 -1.12 12.73 2.39
N VAL A 228 -2.06 13.51 1.85
CA VAL A 228 -3.36 12.99 1.39
C VAL A 228 -3.33 12.48 -0.06
N GLY A 229 -2.56 13.12 -0.93
CA GLY A 229 -2.37 12.72 -2.32
C GLY A 229 -1.22 11.74 -2.46
N ASP A 230 0.00 12.21 -2.21
CA ASP A 230 1.22 11.48 -2.57
C ASP A 230 1.49 10.31 -1.61
N CYS A 231 1.01 10.37 -0.36
CA CYS A 231 1.08 9.23 0.55
C CYS A 231 -0.20 8.37 0.52
N ALA A 232 -1.36 8.93 0.90
CA ALA A 232 -2.60 8.14 1.01
C ALA A 232 -3.07 7.59 -0.35
N GLY A 233 -3.12 8.47 -1.35
CA GLY A 233 -3.54 8.12 -2.71
C GLY A 233 -2.61 7.11 -3.37
N MET A 234 -1.29 7.34 -3.31
CA MET A 234 -0.29 6.41 -3.85
C MET A 234 -0.33 5.05 -3.14
N ALA A 235 -0.50 5.03 -1.82
CA ALA A 235 -0.57 3.78 -1.06
C ALA A 235 -1.80 2.93 -1.46
N ALA A 236 -2.96 3.58 -1.60
CA ALA A 236 -4.19 2.92 -2.07
C ALA A 236 -4.07 2.45 -3.53
N ASP A 237 -3.43 3.24 -4.39
CA ASP A 237 -3.13 2.91 -5.79
C ASP A 237 -2.21 1.69 -5.93
N LEU A 238 -1.14 1.62 -5.14
CA LEU A 238 -0.27 0.43 -5.11
C LEU A 238 -1.02 -0.82 -4.63
N PHE A 239 -1.95 -0.67 -3.68
CA PHE A 239 -2.80 -1.77 -3.23
C PHE A 239 -3.77 -2.24 -4.32
N GLU A 240 -4.40 -1.31 -5.03
CA GLU A 240 -5.21 -1.59 -6.20
C GLU A 240 -4.43 -2.39 -7.23
N SER A 241 -3.27 -1.89 -7.65
CA SER A 241 -2.50 -2.50 -8.74
C SER A 241 -2.03 -3.90 -8.34
N TYR A 242 -1.62 -4.07 -7.09
CA TYR A 242 -1.28 -5.38 -6.54
C TYR A 242 -2.49 -6.34 -6.53
N ALA A 243 -3.63 -5.89 -6.01
CA ALA A 243 -4.84 -6.71 -5.90
C ALA A 243 -5.36 -7.12 -7.29
N VAL A 244 -5.49 -6.17 -8.23
CA VAL A 244 -6.00 -6.43 -9.57
C VAL A 244 -5.06 -7.32 -10.38
N THR A 245 -3.74 -7.10 -10.27
CA THR A 245 -2.75 -7.99 -10.92
C THR A 245 -2.87 -9.41 -10.38
N LEU A 246 -3.03 -9.58 -9.07
CA LEU A 246 -3.20 -10.90 -8.44
C LEU A 246 -4.50 -11.58 -8.88
N VAL A 247 -5.61 -10.83 -8.89
CA VAL A 247 -6.92 -11.33 -9.36
C VAL A 247 -6.84 -11.77 -10.82
N ALA A 248 -6.27 -10.94 -11.69
CA ALA A 248 -6.10 -11.27 -13.11
C ALA A 248 -5.24 -12.52 -13.32
N ALA A 249 -4.14 -12.63 -12.58
CA ALA A 249 -3.26 -13.80 -12.63
C ALA A 249 -3.97 -15.08 -12.16
N LEU A 250 -4.85 -15.00 -11.15
CA LEU A 250 -5.65 -16.14 -10.69
C LEU A 250 -6.72 -16.57 -11.70
N ILE A 251 -7.40 -15.62 -12.34
CA ILE A 251 -8.39 -15.90 -13.38
C ILE A 251 -7.73 -16.63 -14.56
N LEU A 252 -6.63 -16.07 -15.08
CA LEU A 252 -5.90 -16.65 -16.21
C LEU A 252 -5.20 -17.96 -15.83
N GLY A 253 -4.62 -18.01 -14.62
CA GLY A 253 -3.98 -19.19 -14.08
C GLY A 253 -4.94 -20.36 -13.98
N LYS A 254 -6.13 -20.16 -13.39
CA LYS A 254 -7.17 -21.20 -13.33
C LYS A 254 -7.53 -21.72 -14.72
N ALA A 255 -7.71 -20.82 -15.68
CA ALA A 255 -8.08 -21.18 -17.05
C ALA A 255 -6.99 -21.98 -17.78
N GLY A 256 -5.71 -21.65 -17.55
CA GLY A 256 -4.58 -22.27 -18.23
C GLY A 256 -4.03 -23.54 -17.54
N PHE A 257 -4.01 -23.56 -16.21
CA PHE A 257 -3.27 -24.55 -15.41
C PHE A 257 -4.12 -25.23 -14.32
N GLY A 258 -5.43 -25.00 -14.28
CA GLY A 258 -6.33 -25.63 -13.30
C GLY A 258 -5.98 -25.28 -11.84
N ASP A 259 -5.89 -26.29 -10.97
CA ASP A 259 -5.59 -26.11 -9.54
C ASP A 259 -4.23 -25.43 -9.29
N ALA A 260 -3.19 -25.83 -10.03
CA ALA A 260 -1.86 -25.23 -9.91
C ALA A 260 -1.88 -23.73 -10.27
N GLY A 261 -2.73 -23.38 -11.24
CA GLY A 261 -2.95 -22.00 -11.67
C GLY A 261 -3.69 -21.11 -10.66
N LEU A 262 -4.35 -21.68 -9.66
CA LEU A 262 -4.96 -20.92 -8.56
C LEU A 262 -3.98 -20.66 -7.39
N VAL A 263 -2.93 -21.47 -7.26
CA VAL A 263 -1.99 -21.35 -6.14
C VAL A 263 -0.71 -20.64 -6.58
N TYR A 264 -0.21 -20.89 -7.79
CA TYR A 264 1.03 -20.30 -8.28
C TYR A 264 1.03 -18.75 -8.26
N PRO A 265 -0.05 -18.06 -8.68
CA PRO A 265 -0.12 -16.60 -8.56
C PRO A 265 -0.04 -16.08 -7.13
N LEU A 266 -0.33 -16.90 -6.10
CA LEU A 266 -0.15 -16.55 -4.69
C LEU A 266 1.28 -16.82 -4.20
N ILE A 267 1.96 -17.83 -4.75
CA ILE A 267 3.35 -18.17 -4.41
C ILE A 267 4.29 -17.04 -4.80
N VAL A 268 4.13 -16.47 -6.00
CA VAL A 268 5.04 -15.43 -6.51
C VAL A 268 5.09 -14.20 -5.59
N PRO A 269 3.96 -13.59 -5.18
CA PRO A 269 3.97 -12.53 -4.19
C PRO A 269 4.44 -12.95 -2.80
N ALA A 270 4.19 -14.20 -2.38
CA ALA A 270 4.68 -14.69 -1.08
C ALA A 270 6.22 -14.70 -1.04
N ILE A 271 6.87 -15.13 -2.12
CA ILE A 271 8.32 -15.02 -2.29
C ILE A 271 8.73 -13.55 -2.29
N GLY A 272 7.99 -12.70 -3.01
CA GLY A 272 8.20 -11.25 -3.06
C GLY A 272 8.17 -10.58 -1.69
N ILE A 273 7.29 -11.02 -0.77
CA ILE A 273 7.24 -10.52 0.61
C ILE A 273 8.55 -10.84 1.34
N ILE A 274 9.01 -12.09 1.27
CA ILE A 274 10.23 -12.51 1.97
C ILE A 274 11.45 -11.73 1.46
N THR A 275 11.57 -11.60 0.14
CA THR A 275 12.69 -10.85 -0.47
C THR A 275 12.60 -9.35 -0.21
N ALA A 276 11.39 -8.78 -0.19
CA ALA A 276 11.18 -7.38 0.18
C ALA A 276 11.51 -7.11 1.65
N ILE A 277 11.21 -8.03 2.57
CA ILE A 277 11.63 -7.92 3.98
C ILE A 277 13.16 -7.84 4.05
N LEU A 278 13.87 -8.73 3.35
CA LEU A 278 15.34 -8.68 3.27
C LEU A 278 15.82 -7.34 2.72
N GLY A 279 15.23 -6.88 1.61
CA GLY A 279 15.51 -5.57 1.03
C GLY A 279 15.31 -4.43 2.02
N ILE A 280 14.25 -4.49 2.83
CA ILE A 280 13.99 -3.43 3.81
C ILE A 280 15.14 -3.31 4.82
N PHE A 281 15.62 -4.43 5.34
CA PHE A 281 16.70 -4.45 6.33
C PHE A 281 18.10 -4.23 5.72
N LEU A 282 18.31 -4.60 4.46
CA LEU A 282 19.56 -4.36 3.73
C LEU A 282 19.73 -2.90 3.30
N THR A 283 18.63 -2.14 3.20
CA THR A 283 18.68 -0.73 2.79
C THR A 283 19.32 0.11 3.89
N LYS A 284 20.58 0.49 3.66
CA LYS A 284 21.36 1.37 4.53
C LYS A 284 22.19 2.30 3.66
N LEU A 285 22.12 3.59 3.96
CA LEU A 285 22.99 4.60 3.36
C LEU A 285 24.43 4.35 3.82
N ARG A 286 25.35 4.19 2.87
CA ARG A 286 26.78 4.00 3.10
C ARG A 286 27.52 5.32 2.91
N ALA A 287 28.71 5.44 3.50
CA ALA A 287 29.57 6.61 3.29
C ALA A 287 30.01 6.79 1.82
N SER A 288 29.98 5.70 1.02
CA SER A 288 30.27 5.70 -0.41
C SER A 288 29.10 6.16 -1.29
N ASP A 289 27.88 6.22 -0.74
CA ASP A 289 26.69 6.56 -1.52
C ASP A 289 26.63 8.08 -1.72
N LYS A 290 26.45 8.53 -2.97
CA LYS A 290 26.36 9.97 -3.30
C LYS A 290 24.97 10.51 -2.99
N THR A 291 23.96 9.68 -3.16
CA THR A 291 22.55 10.03 -2.97
C THR A 291 21.81 8.95 -2.19
N ALA A 292 20.65 9.30 -1.62
CA ALA A 292 19.76 8.31 -1.01
C ALA A 292 19.26 7.27 -2.03
N MET A 293 19.15 7.66 -3.31
CA MET A 293 18.70 6.79 -4.39
C MET A 293 19.66 5.63 -4.65
N ASP A 294 20.98 5.83 -4.47
CA ASP A 294 21.98 4.77 -4.63
C ASP A 294 21.74 3.62 -3.64
N ALA A 295 21.37 3.96 -2.40
CA ALA A 295 21.05 2.98 -1.37
C ALA A 295 19.76 2.21 -1.67
N ILE A 296 18.74 2.93 -2.15
CA ILE A 296 17.43 2.35 -2.54
C ILE A 296 17.61 1.41 -3.73
N ASN A 297 18.26 1.87 -4.80
CA ASN A 297 18.49 1.08 -6.02
C ASN A 297 19.28 -0.19 -5.74
N ARG A 298 20.36 -0.11 -4.96
CA ARG A 298 21.14 -1.28 -4.57
C ARG A 298 20.28 -2.33 -3.89
N SER A 299 19.45 -1.91 -2.93
CA SER A 299 18.57 -2.83 -2.21
C SER A 299 17.48 -3.40 -3.12
N PHE A 300 16.88 -2.56 -3.96
CA PHE A 300 15.89 -2.96 -4.94
C PHE A 300 16.42 -4.02 -5.90
N PHE A 301 17.56 -3.77 -6.56
CA PHE A 301 18.14 -4.71 -7.52
C PHE A 301 18.59 -6.00 -6.84
N THR A 302 19.16 -5.93 -5.63
CA THR A 302 19.53 -7.14 -4.87
C THR A 302 18.30 -7.98 -4.56
N SER A 303 17.22 -7.34 -4.10
CA SER A 303 15.96 -8.03 -3.78
C SER A 303 15.29 -8.60 -5.03
N ALA A 304 15.32 -7.86 -6.15
CA ALA A 304 14.75 -8.28 -7.43
C ALA A 304 15.49 -9.50 -8.01
N ILE A 305 16.83 -9.52 -7.97
CA ILE A 305 17.62 -10.66 -8.44
C ILE A 305 17.33 -11.90 -7.59
N ILE A 306 17.33 -11.76 -6.26
CA ILE A 306 17.01 -12.88 -5.35
C ILE A 306 15.58 -13.37 -5.63
N SER A 307 14.62 -12.45 -5.78
CA SER A 307 13.23 -12.79 -6.09
C SER A 307 13.10 -13.51 -7.44
N ALA A 308 13.83 -13.08 -8.47
CA ALA A 308 13.81 -13.72 -9.78
C ALA A 308 14.34 -15.15 -9.74
N VAL A 309 15.43 -15.40 -9.00
CA VAL A 309 15.98 -16.75 -8.81
C VAL A 309 15.00 -17.64 -8.04
N LEU A 310 14.43 -17.15 -6.94
CA LEU A 310 13.49 -17.92 -6.13
C LEU A 310 12.18 -18.20 -6.88
N VAL A 311 11.66 -17.21 -7.61
CA VAL A 311 10.48 -17.40 -8.47
C VAL A 311 10.80 -18.39 -9.57
N GLY A 312 11.95 -18.28 -10.27
CA GLY A 312 12.34 -19.24 -11.30
C GLY A 312 12.44 -20.68 -10.79
N PHE A 313 12.98 -20.87 -9.59
CA PHE A 313 13.00 -22.17 -8.92
C PHE A 313 11.59 -22.66 -8.56
N ALA A 314 10.72 -21.77 -8.05
CA ALA A 314 9.33 -22.11 -7.76
C ALA A 314 8.55 -22.48 -9.04
N THR A 315 8.78 -21.78 -10.16
CA THR A 315 8.21 -22.13 -11.46
C THR A 315 8.59 -23.55 -11.85
N PHE A 316 9.88 -23.89 -11.80
CA PHE A 316 10.38 -25.19 -12.25
C PHE A 316 9.92 -26.36 -11.37
N THR A 317 9.63 -26.10 -10.09
CA THR A 317 9.27 -27.14 -9.13
C THR A 317 7.76 -27.29 -8.91
N TYR A 318 6.98 -26.24 -9.16
CA TYR A 318 5.54 -26.21 -8.86
C TYR A 318 4.65 -26.31 -10.10
N LEU A 319 5.04 -25.71 -11.24
CA LEU A 319 4.32 -25.78 -12.51
C LEU A 319 4.92 -26.85 -13.41
#